data_AF-A0A432LD74-F1
#
_entry.id   AF-A0A432LD74-F1
#
_cell.length_a   1.000
_cell.length_b   1.000
_cell.length_c   1.000
_cell.angle_alpha   90.00
_cell.angle_beta   90.00
_cell.angle_gamma   90.00
#
_symmetry.space_group_name_H-M   'P 1'
#
loop_
_entity.id
_entity.type
_entity.pdbx_description
1 polymer ?
#
loop_
_entity_poly.entity_id
_entity_poly.type
_entity_poly.pdbx_seq_one_letter_code
_entity_poly.pdbx_strand_id
1 'polypeptide(L)'
;MNRTLYLRITILTVMVLICISVTYLIAPNFVLSVFTPDINLDDENINGIHLNQNINELNTNAISQDKNNPSINYLSGIRLIKDENGNINNIAITHESNKTVKTSRGITVGDSIESVKISYGENYYNRTEQGVEIMVYVHNNKFIEFWHWNNEVQEIRFGLRGIE
;
A
#
# COMPACT_ATOMS: atom_id res chain seq x y z
N MET A 1 31.42 -1.14 -37.48
CA MET A 1 30.21 -0.67 -36.78
C MET A 1 30.13 0.85 -36.88
N ASN A 2 29.02 1.44 -37.33
CA ASN A 2 28.96 2.83 -37.81
C ASN A 2 28.95 3.88 -36.67
N ARG A 3 29.81 4.89 -36.73
CA ARG A 3 29.85 6.03 -35.77
C ARG A 3 28.50 6.72 -35.58
N THR A 4 27.71 6.81 -36.65
CA THR A 4 26.35 7.37 -36.65
C THR A 4 25.35 6.51 -35.89
N LEU A 5 25.54 5.18 -35.85
CA LEU A 5 24.71 4.26 -35.07
C LEU A 5 24.96 4.48 -33.58
N TYR A 6 26.22 4.59 -33.16
CA TYR A 6 26.56 4.88 -31.76
C TYR A 6 25.96 6.21 -31.29
N LEU A 7 26.10 7.27 -32.08
CA LEU A 7 25.54 8.59 -31.73
C LEU A 7 24.02 8.53 -31.54
N ARG A 8 23.31 7.81 -32.41
CA ARG A 8 21.86 7.63 -32.30
C ARG A 8 21.47 6.85 -31.04
N ILE A 9 22.20 5.77 -30.73
CA ILE A 9 21.97 4.99 -29.51
C ILE A 9 22.21 5.87 -28.28
N THR A 10 23.31 6.61 -28.22
CA THR A 10 23.63 7.50 -27.10
C THR A 10 22.54 8.55 -26.90
N ILE A 11 22.08 9.23 -27.96
CA ILE A 11 21.00 10.22 -27.86
C ILE A 11 19.71 9.58 -27.33
N LEU A 12 19.35 8.40 -27.82
CA LEU A 12 18.16 7.67 -27.35
C LEU A 12 18.28 7.31 -25.87
N THR A 13 19.42 6.78 -25.43
CA THR A 13 19.67 6.46 -24.02
C THR A 13 19.56 7.70 -23.14
N VAL A 14 20.12 8.83 -23.55
CA VAL A 14 20.04 10.09 -22.81
C VAL A 14 18.59 10.59 -22.73
N MET A 15 17.82 10.52 -23.83
CA MET A 15 16.40 10.88 -23.79
C MET A 15 15.60 10.01 -22.81
N VAL A 16 15.82 8.70 -22.81
CA VAL A 16 15.15 7.78 -21.86
C VAL A 16 15.48 8.14 -20.42
N LEU A 17 16.75 8.42 -20.11
CA LEU A 17 17.16 8.82 -18.76
C LEU A 17 16.52 10.14 -18.33
N ILE A 18 16.42 11.13 -19.23
CA ILE A 18 15.73 12.39 -18.97
C ILE A 18 14.25 12.15 -18.70
N CYS A 19 13.57 11.33 -19.52
CA CYS A 19 12.17 10.98 -19.30
C CYS A 19 11.96 10.34 -17.93
N ILE A 20 12.78 9.35 -17.55
CA ILE A 20 12.69 8.70 -16.23
C ILE A 20 12.91 9.72 -15.10
N SER A 21 13.89 10.61 -15.25
CA SER A 21 14.19 11.64 -14.25
C SER A 21 13.04 12.63 -14.08
N VAL A 22 12.46 13.10 -15.19
CA VAL A 22 11.29 13.99 -15.17
C VAL A 22 10.08 13.29 -14.55
N THR A 23 9.82 12.03 -14.91
CA THR A 23 8.73 11.25 -14.30
C THR A 23 8.96 11.07 -12.79
N TYR A 24 10.21 10.83 -12.34
CA TYR A 24 10.51 10.72 -10.92
C TYR A 24 10.26 12.03 -10.15
N LEU A 25 10.54 13.18 -10.76
CA LEU A 25 10.25 14.48 -10.14
C LEU A 25 8.76 14.75 -9.99
N ILE A 26 7.93 14.28 -10.94
CA ILE A 26 6.48 14.55 -10.95
C ILE A 26 5.69 13.47 -10.21
N ALA A 27 6.10 12.21 -10.34
CA ALA A 27 5.40 11.02 -9.85
C ALA A 27 6.38 10.01 -9.23
N PRO A 28 7.09 10.37 -8.15
CA PRO A 28 8.11 9.51 -7.55
C PRO A 28 7.52 8.16 -7.10
N ASN A 29 6.31 8.17 -6.53
CA ASN A 29 5.62 6.96 -6.08
C ASN A 29 5.36 5.99 -7.23
N PHE A 30 4.93 6.50 -8.39
CA PHE A 30 4.72 5.66 -9.57
C PHE A 30 6.02 4.99 -10.01
N VAL A 31 7.11 5.77 -10.13
CA VAL A 31 8.42 5.25 -10.52
C VAL A 31 8.91 4.18 -9.54
N LEU A 32 8.89 4.47 -8.23
CA LEU A 32 9.32 3.52 -7.19
C LEU A 32 8.49 2.24 -7.25
N SER A 33 7.18 2.37 -7.42
CA SER A 33 6.25 1.24 -7.48
C SER A 33 6.46 0.29 -8.68
N VAL A 34 7.02 0.80 -9.78
CA VAL A 34 7.33 0.03 -11.00
C VAL A 34 8.65 -0.74 -10.88
N PHE A 35 9.61 -0.19 -10.14
CA PHE A 35 10.93 -0.80 -9.95
C PHE A 35 11.04 -1.65 -8.67
N THR A 36 10.01 -1.65 -7.83
CA THR A 36 9.99 -2.48 -6.61
C THR A 36 9.72 -3.93 -6.99
N PRO A 37 10.55 -4.89 -6.54
CA PRO A 37 10.28 -6.30 -6.77
C PRO A 37 8.95 -6.71 -6.14
N ASP A 38 8.22 -7.54 -6.86
CA ASP A 38 6.91 -8.02 -6.45
C ASP A 38 7.01 -8.98 -5.24
N ILE A 39 6.08 -8.87 -4.29
CA ILE A 39 5.87 -9.88 -3.24
C ILE A 39 4.44 -10.44 -3.33
N ASN A 40 4.25 -11.73 -3.12
CA ASN A 40 2.91 -12.32 -3.22
C ASN A 40 1.97 -11.80 -2.10
N LEU A 41 0.96 -11.01 -2.45
CA LEU A 41 -0.10 -10.52 -1.54
C LEU A 41 -1.48 -11.14 -1.85
N ASP A 42 -1.53 -12.30 -2.50
CA ASP A 42 -2.81 -12.89 -2.92
C ASP A 42 -3.66 -13.37 -1.75
N ASP A 43 -3.03 -13.94 -0.73
CA ASP A 43 -3.69 -14.40 0.50
C ASP A 43 -3.72 -13.32 1.61
N GLU A 44 -3.24 -12.10 1.31
CA GLU A 44 -3.17 -11.03 2.29
C GLU A 44 -4.58 -10.59 2.73
N ASN A 45 -4.73 -10.33 4.02
CA ASN A 45 -5.98 -9.89 4.65
C ASN A 45 -5.66 -9.24 5.99
N ILE A 46 -6.60 -8.46 6.52
CA ILE A 46 -6.49 -7.91 7.87
C ILE A 46 -7.58 -8.56 8.72
N ASN A 47 -7.18 -9.43 9.64
CA ASN A 47 -8.08 -10.15 10.53
C ASN A 47 -9.24 -10.88 9.79
N GLY A 48 -8.92 -11.52 8.66
CA GLY A 48 -9.88 -12.22 7.81
C GLY A 48 -10.68 -11.33 6.85
N ILE A 49 -10.42 -10.01 6.83
CA ILE A 49 -11.07 -9.06 5.92
C ILE A 49 -10.24 -8.96 4.64
N HIS A 50 -10.83 -9.34 3.52
CA HIS A 50 -10.19 -9.34 2.20
C HIS A 50 -10.59 -8.11 1.36
N LEU A 51 -9.70 -7.72 0.44
CA LEU A 51 -10.07 -6.80 -0.63
C LEU A 51 -11.05 -7.46 -1.60
N ASN A 52 -11.91 -6.67 -2.23
CA ASN A 52 -13.00 -7.06 -3.13
C ASN A 52 -14.13 -7.90 -2.52
N GLN A 53 -14.07 -8.26 -1.24
CA GLN A 53 -15.24 -8.87 -0.58
C GLN A 53 -16.32 -7.80 -0.37
N ASN A 54 -17.59 -8.21 -0.39
CA ASN A 54 -18.68 -7.28 -0.15
C ASN A 54 -18.80 -6.98 1.35
N ILE A 55 -18.98 -5.72 1.71
CA ILE A 55 -19.10 -5.31 3.12
C ILE A 55 -20.30 -5.97 3.82
N ASN A 56 -21.34 -6.35 3.08
CA ASN A 56 -22.52 -7.02 3.64
C ASN A 56 -22.27 -8.48 4.05
N GLU A 57 -21.16 -9.07 3.61
CA GLU A 57 -20.73 -10.42 4.04
C GLU A 57 -20.07 -10.39 5.42
N LEU A 58 -19.67 -9.20 5.89
CA LEU A 58 -19.19 -9.00 7.25
C LEU A 58 -20.36 -8.91 8.23
N ASN A 59 -20.09 -9.07 9.53
CA ASN A 59 -21.13 -8.94 10.55
C ASN A 59 -21.64 -7.49 10.62
N THR A 60 -22.72 -7.22 9.89
CA THR A 60 -23.31 -5.90 9.67
C THR A 60 -23.73 -5.18 10.95
N ASN A 61 -24.07 -5.93 12.01
CA ASN A 61 -24.48 -5.35 13.29
C ASN A 61 -23.35 -4.63 14.04
N ALA A 62 -22.08 -4.92 13.70
CA ALA A 62 -20.91 -4.31 14.31
C ALA A 62 -20.28 -3.20 13.44
N ILE A 63 -20.85 -2.94 12.26
CA ILE A 63 -20.33 -1.96 11.31
C ILE A 63 -21.01 -0.62 11.54
N SER A 64 -20.22 0.44 11.74
CA SER A 64 -20.71 1.81 11.71
C SER A 64 -20.25 2.51 10.44
N GLN A 65 -21.11 3.35 9.86
CA GLN A 65 -20.75 4.17 8.70
C GLN A 65 -20.22 5.53 9.18
N ASP A 66 -19.24 6.08 8.46
CA ASP A 66 -18.78 7.44 8.69
C ASP A 66 -19.91 8.44 8.41
N LYS A 67 -20.02 9.48 9.24
CA LYS A 67 -21.11 10.47 9.14
C LYS A 67 -20.96 11.37 7.91
N ASN A 68 -19.74 11.60 7.47
CA ASN A 68 -19.42 12.57 6.42
C ASN A 68 -19.09 11.89 5.09
N ASN A 69 -18.71 10.60 5.11
CA ASN A 69 -18.37 9.86 3.91
C ASN A 69 -19.03 8.46 3.89
N PRO A 70 -20.08 8.25 3.08
CA PRO A 70 -20.79 6.96 3.05
C PRO A 70 -19.95 5.79 2.50
N SER A 71 -18.84 6.07 1.84
CA SER A 71 -17.90 5.05 1.37
C SER A 71 -17.01 4.51 2.51
N ILE A 72 -16.94 5.21 3.64
CA ILE A 72 -16.13 4.82 4.79
C ILE A 72 -17.01 4.15 5.84
N ASN A 73 -16.55 3.00 6.32
CA ASN A 73 -17.18 2.22 7.38
C ASN A 73 -16.12 1.82 8.41
N TYR A 74 -16.55 1.49 9.62
CA TYR A 74 -15.69 1.06 10.70
C TYR A 74 -16.22 -0.25 11.29
N LEU A 75 -15.32 -1.22 11.46
CA LEU A 75 -15.61 -2.49 12.11
C LEU A 75 -14.59 -2.70 13.23
N SER A 76 -15.01 -2.54 14.49
CA SER A 76 -14.12 -2.71 15.66
C SER A 76 -12.82 -1.89 15.58
N GLY A 77 -12.91 -0.65 15.08
CA GLY A 77 -11.78 0.26 14.90
C GLY A 77 -10.96 0.02 13.62
N ILE A 78 -11.35 -0.94 12.77
CA ILE A 78 -10.80 -1.12 11.42
C ILE A 78 -11.56 -0.21 10.47
N ARG A 79 -10.87 0.69 9.77
CA ARG A 79 -11.44 1.54 8.72
C ARG A 79 -11.53 0.74 7.42
N LEU A 80 -12.71 0.75 6.81
CA LEU A 80 -13.03 0.08 5.54
C LEU A 80 -13.49 1.13 4.54
N ILE A 81 -12.86 1.20 3.38
CA ILE A 81 -13.34 1.98 2.24
C ILE A 81 -13.94 1.01 1.24
N LYS A 82 -15.15 1.31 0.77
CA LYS A 82 -15.89 0.50 -0.20
C LYS A 82 -16.20 1.28 -1.46
N ASP A 83 -16.35 0.56 -2.57
CA ASP A 83 -16.87 1.10 -3.83
C ASP A 83 -18.41 1.29 -3.79
N GLU A 84 -18.97 1.76 -4.90
CA GLU A 84 -20.42 1.96 -5.07
C GLU A 84 -21.22 0.66 -4.96
N ASN A 85 -20.62 -0.48 -5.29
CA ASN A 85 -21.21 -1.81 -5.19
C ASN A 85 -21.09 -2.41 -3.77
N GLY A 86 -20.36 -1.73 -2.87
CA GLY A 86 -20.11 -2.17 -1.51
C GLY A 86 -18.91 -3.10 -1.36
N ASN A 87 -18.06 -3.24 -2.37
CA ASN A 87 -16.84 -4.05 -2.29
C ASN A 87 -15.72 -3.26 -1.62
N ILE A 88 -15.01 -3.90 -0.69
CA ILE A 88 -13.94 -3.26 0.07
C ILE A 88 -12.70 -3.09 -0.80
N ASN A 89 -12.22 -1.87 -0.97
CA ASN A 89 -11.04 -1.55 -1.76
C ASN A 89 -9.85 -1.02 -0.92
N ASN A 90 -10.09 -0.67 0.34
CA ASN A 90 -9.06 -0.28 1.29
C ASN A 90 -9.45 -0.70 2.70
N ILE A 91 -8.48 -1.21 3.45
CA ILE A 91 -8.60 -1.59 4.85
C ILE A 91 -7.46 -0.91 5.59
N ALA A 92 -7.76 -0.20 6.66
CA ALA A 92 -6.75 0.46 7.47
C ALA A 92 -6.96 0.25 8.97
N ILE A 93 -5.85 0.07 9.67
CA ILE A 93 -5.82 -0.13 11.12
C ILE A 93 -4.82 0.83 11.75
N THR A 94 -5.21 1.41 12.87
CA THR A 94 -4.45 2.42 13.63
C THR A 94 -4.37 1.99 15.10
N HIS A 95 -3.78 2.82 15.96
CA HIS A 95 -3.78 2.60 17.41
C HIS A 95 -5.18 2.57 18.04
N GLU A 96 -6.21 3.08 17.35
CA GLU A 96 -7.59 3.00 17.81
C GLU A 96 -8.24 1.63 17.52
N SER A 97 -7.63 0.83 16.64
CA SER A 97 -8.06 -0.53 16.36
C SER A 97 -7.77 -1.45 17.56
N ASN A 98 -8.54 -2.54 17.69
CA ASN A 98 -8.26 -3.54 18.72
C ASN A 98 -6.86 -4.16 18.49
N LYS A 99 -6.06 -4.27 19.56
CA LYS A 99 -4.69 -4.84 19.54
C LYS A 99 -4.60 -6.29 19.02
N THR A 100 -5.73 -6.99 18.93
CA THR A 100 -5.78 -8.34 18.34
C THR A 100 -5.81 -8.33 16.81
N VAL A 101 -6.06 -7.17 16.20
CA VAL A 101 -6.15 -7.02 14.74
C VAL A 101 -4.76 -7.02 14.14
N LYS A 102 -4.56 -7.86 13.14
CA LYS A 102 -3.26 -8.10 12.52
C LYS A 102 -3.40 -8.44 11.03
N THR A 103 -2.32 -8.28 10.30
CA THR A 103 -2.20 -8.78 8.92
C THR A 103 -2.23 -10.31 8.90
N SER A 104 -2.42 -10.90 7.73
CA SER A 104 -2.36 -12.35 7.53
C SER A 104 -1.00 -12.94 7.94
N ARG A 105 0.05 -12.11 7.86
CA ARG A 105 1.42 -12.45 8.25
C ARG A 105 1.78 -12.03 9.68
N GLY A 106 0.77 -11.70 10.48
CA GLY A 106 0.89 -11.54 11.92
C GLY A 106 1.36 -10.17 12.42
N ILE A 107 1.46 -9.16 11.56
CA ILE A 107 1.91 -7.82 11.96
C ILE A 107 0.73 -7.02 12.53
N THR A 108 0.95 -6.36 13.66
CA THR A 108 0.01 -5.41 14.28
C THR A 108 0.59 -4.00 14.32
N VAL A 109 -0.29 -3.00 14.51
CA VAL A 109 0.13 -1.67 14.96
C VAL A 109 0.87 -1.80 16.29
N GLY A 110 1.98 -1.07 16.44
CA GLY A 110 2.91 -1.15 17.55
C GLY A 110 4.08 -2.13 17.33
N ASP A 111 4.06 -2.95 16.28
CA ASP A 111 5.20 -3.80 15.96
C ASP A 111 6.38 -2.99 15.43
N SER A 112 7.58 -3.53 15.60
CA SER A 112 8.79 -2.93 15.04
C SER A 112 8.85 -3.08 13.52
N ILE A 113 9.49 -2.14 12.84
CA ILE A 113 9.80 -2.26 11.41
C ILE A 113 10.66 -3.48 11.10
N GLU A 114 11.50 -3.92 12.04
CA GLU A 114 12.26 -5.17 11.88
C GLU A 114 11.33 -6.39 11.78
N SER A 115 10.27 -6.44 12.61
CA SER A 115 9.25 -7.48 12.52
C SER A 115 8.56 -7.49 11.16
N VAL A 116 8.29 -6.31 10.59
CA VAL A 116 7.71 -6.17 9.25
C VAL A 116 8.64 -6.79 8.20
N LYS A 117 9.93 -6.46 8.22
CA LYS A 117 10.92 -6.99 7.28
C LYS A 117 11.10 -8.50 7.39
N ILE A 118 11.11 -9.05 8.60
CA ILE A 118 11.16 -10.50 8.81
C ILE A 118 9.96 -11.20 8.16
N SER A 119 8.78 -10.56 8.22
CA SER A 119 7.51 -11.13 7.73
C SER A 119 7.26 -10.87 6.23
N TYR A 120 7.70 -9.72 5.71
CA TYR A 120 7.43 -9.27 4.35
C TYR A 120 8.64 -9.28 3.40
N GLY A 121 9.85 -9.39 3.93
CA GLY A 121 11.10 -9.36 3.18
C GLY A 121 11.61 -7.94 2.90
N GLU A 122 12.67 -7.83 2.11
CA GLU A 122 13.32 -6.55 1.78
C GLU A 122 12.83 -5.94 0.45
N ASN A 123 11.82 -6.55 -0.18
CA ASN A 123 11.28 -6.13 -1.47
C ASN A 123 10.20 -5.06 -1.29
N TYR A 124 10.58 -3.92 -0.70
CA TYR A 124 9.72 -2.76 -0.50
C TYR A 124 10.38 -1.50 -1.07
N TYR A 125 9.59 -0.44 -1.23
CA TYR A 125 10.12 0.91 -1.35
C TYR A 125 9.63 1.78 -0.20
N ASN A 126 10.38 2.83 0.07
CA ASN A 126 10.01 3.83 1.06
C ASN A 126 9.46 5.08 0.38
N ARG A 127 8.45 5.68 1.00
CA ARG A 127 8.02 7.04 0.69
C ARG A 127 7.76 7.79 2.00
N THR A 128 7.67 9.11 1.90
CA THR A 128 7.36 9.97 3.04
C THR A 128 6.14 10.80 2.70
N GLU A 129 5.16 10.83 3.60
CA GLU A 129 3.97 11.66 3.46
C GLU A 129 3.77 12.47 4.73
N GLN A 130 3.68 13.80 4.59
CA GLN A 130 3.54 14.73 5.73
C GLN A 130 4.60 14.53 6.84
N GLY A 131 5.80 14.08 6.48
CA GLY A 131 6.90 13.82 7.42
C GLY A 131 6.87 12.45 8.10
N VAL A 132 5.91 11.59 7.76
CA VAL A 132 5.84 10.20 8.25
C VAL A 132 6.43 9.25 7.21
N GLU A 133 7.25 8.32 7.65
CA GLU A 133 7.86 7.30 6.80
C GLU A 133 6.86 6.17 6.53
N ILE A 134 6.85 5.67 5.30
CA ILE A 134 5.94 4.65 4.84
C ILE A 134 6.73 3.60 4.08
N MET A 135 6.70 2.37 4.59
CA MET A 135 7.22 1.18 3.92
C MET A 135 6.10 0.56 3.09
N VAL A 136 6.30 0.45 1.77
CA VAL A 136 5.27 0.01 0.84
C VAL A 136 5.69 -1.27 0.13
N TYR A 137 4.86 -2.29 0.24
CA TYR A 137 4.96 -3.53 -0.53
C TYR A 137 3.84 -3.61 -1.55
N VAL A 138 4.13 -4.23 -2.68
CA VAL A 138 3.26 -4.18 -3.85
C VAL A 138 3.15 -5.54 -4.52
N HIS A 139 1.94 -5.84 -5.00
CA HIS A 139 1.65 -7.06 -5.75
C HIS A 139 0.56 -6.81 -6.77
N ASN A 140 0.85 -6.91 -8.06
CA ASN A 140 -0.14 -6.60 -9.11
C ASN A 140 -0.80 -5.21 -8.88
N ASN A 141 -2.11 -5.20 -8.62
CA ASN A 141 -2.91 -4.02 -8.28
C ASN A 141 -3.13 -3.84 -6.76
N LYS A 142 -2.52 -4.64 -5.90
CA LYS A 142 -2.60 -4.56 -4.44
C LYS A 142 -1.37 -3.87 -3.86
N PHE A 143 -1.54 -3.25 -2.71
CA PHE A 143 -0.45 -2.74 -1.91
C PHE A 143 -0.73 -2.96 -0.43
N ILE A 144 0.33 -3.07 0.37
CA ILE A 144 0.27 -2.91 1.82
C ILE A 144 1.30 -1.86 2.26
N GLU A 145 0.85 -0.91 3.05
CA GLU A 145 1.66 0.17 3.61
C GLU A 145 1.79 0.00 5.12
N PHE A 146 3.00 0.18 5.60
CA PHE A 146 3.32 0.30 7.02
C PHE A 146 3.81 1.72 7.26
N TRP A 147 2.92 2.56 7.79
CA TRP A 147 3.24 3.90 8.23
C TRP A 147 3.93 3.80 9.59
N HIS A 148 5.10 4.41 9.75
CA HIS A 148 5.90 4.23 10.95
C HIS A 148 6.60 5.51 11.40
N TRP A 149 6.86 5.53 12.71
CA TRP A 149 7.63 6.56 13.39
C TRP A 149 8.49 5.90 14.47
N ASN A 150 9.73 6.34 14.64
CA ASN A 150 10.67 5.75 15.61
C ASN A 150 10.81 4.22 15.49
N ASN A 151 10.86 3.69 14.27
CA ASN A 151 10.91 2.24 13.96
C ASN A 151 9.72 1.41 14.48
N GLU A 152 8.58 2.05 14.77
CA GLU A 152 7.35 1.39 15.22
C GLU A 152 6.19 1.68 14.26
N VAL A 153 5.45 0.64 13.90
CA VAL A 153 4.27 0.74 13.03
C VAL A 153 3.15 1.51 13.74
N GLN A 154 2.65 2.55 13.09
CA GLN A 154 1.60 3.44 13.60
C GLN A 154 0.26 3.23 12.87
N GLU A 155 0.31 2.92 11.59
CA GLU A 155 -0.87 2.58 10.78
C GLU A 155 -0.48 1.52 9.74
N ILE A 156 -1.40 0.59 9.47
CA ILE A 156 -1.27 -0.38 8.38
C ILE A 156 -2.42 -0.15 7.42
N ARG A 157 -2.12 -0.03 6.12
CA ARG A 157 -3.14 0.11 5.06
C ARG A 157 -2.96 -0.99 4.04
N PHE A 158 -4.00 -1.76 3.77
CA PHE A 158 -4.03 -2.75 2.69
C PHE A 158 -5.09 -2.32 1.67
N GLY A 159 -4.72 -2.18 0.40
CA GLY A 159 -5.62 -1.60 -0.59
C GLY A 159 -5.31 -1.92 -2.04
N LEU A 160 -6.20 -1.46 -2.92
CA LEU A 160 -6.06 -1.53 -4.37
C LEU A 160 -5.48 -0.23 -4.93
N ARG A 161 -4.52 -0.33 -5.84
CA ARG A 161 -3.92 0.79 -6.58
C ARG A 161 -4.94 1.42 -7.53
N GLY A 162 -4.86 2.74 -7.69
CA GLY A 162 -5.68 3.49 -8.65
C GLY A 162 -7.04 3.93 -8.11
N ILE A 163 -7.26 3.82 -6.81
CA ILE A 163 -8.44 4.35 -6.12
C ILE A 163 -7.91 5.24 -4.98
N GLU A 164 -7.69 6.52 -5.28
CA GLU A 164 -7.42 7.60 -4.32
C GLU A 164 -8.68 8.44 -4.10
#